data_AF-A0A856QPV4-F1
#
_entry.id   AF-A0A856QPV4-F1
#
_cell.length_a   1.000
_cell.length_b   1.000
_cell.length_c   1.000
_cell.angle_alpha   90.00
_cell.angle_beta   90.00
_cell.angle_gamma   90.00
#
_symmetry.space_group_name_H-M   'P 1'
#
loop_
_entity.id
_entity.type
_entity.pdbx_description
1 polymer ?
#
loop_
_entity_poly.entity_id
_entity_poly.type
_entity_poly.pdbx_seq_one_letter_code
_entity_poly.pdbx_strand_id
1 'polypeptide(L)' 'MSEFRCWYNHARPHQHLGGCTPAEVWEDRGKSTHAPQWISIWNGKINGWWFPP' A
#
# COMPACT_ATOMS: atom_id res chain seq x y z
N MET A 1 -7.30 -4.63 13.09
CA MET A 1 -5.90 -5.02 12.78
C MET A 1 -5.66 -5.26 11.29
N SER A 2 -6.63 -5.78 10.54
CA SER A 2 -6.51 -6.04 9.09
C SER A 2 -6.25 -4.79 8.24
N GLU A 3 -6.94 -3.68 8.52
CA GLU A 3 -6.82 -2.45 7.72
C GLU A 3 -5.41 -1.86 7.75
N PHE A 4 -4.80 -1.76 8.94
CA PHE A 4 -3.41 -1.29 9.10
C PHE A 4 -2.44 -2.20 8.36
N ARG A 5 -2.60 -3.52 8.50
CA ARG A 5 -1.72 -4.49 7.83
C ARG A 5 -1.87 -4.39 6.31
N CYS A 6 -3.07 -4.15 5.79
CA CYS A 6 -3.30 -3.93 4.37
C CYS A 6 -2.60 -2.65 3.89
N TRP A 7 -2.84 -1.52 4.57
CA TRP A 7 -2.19 -0.25 4.23
C TRP A 7 -0.66 -0.36 4.26
N TYR A 8 -0.09 -0.94 5.32
CA TYR A 8 1.36 -1.05 5.48
C TYR A 8 2.00 -1.90 4.38
N ASN A 9 1.37 -3.02 4.01
CA ASN A 9 1.96 -3.96 3.04
C ASN A 9 1.66 -3.60 1.58
N HIS A 10 0.54 -2.93 1.28
CA HIS A 10 0.08 -2.73 -0.10
C HIS A 10 -0.10 -1.26 -0.52
N ALA A 11 -0.21 -0.31 0.42
CA ALA A 11 -0.46 1.10 0.08
C ALA A 11 0.70 2.02 0.49
N ARG A 12 1.55 1.60 1.42
CA ARG A 12 2.64 2.42 1.96
C ARG A 12 3.97 2.09 1.27
N PRO A 13 4.45 2.91 0.32
CA PRO A 13 5.80 2.76 -0.21
C PRO A 13 6.84 3.11 0.87
N HIS A 14 7.97 2.41 0.86
CA HIS A 14 9.05 2.60 1.83
C HIS A 14 10.33 3.05 1.12
N GLN A 15 11.02 4.05 1.66
CA GLN A 15 12.27 4.56 1.08
C GLN A 15 13.38 3.49 1.01
N HIS A 16 13.51 2.67 2.06
CA HIS A 16 14.45 1.54 2.07
C HIS A 16 14.07 0.46 1.03
N LEU A 17 12.81 0.39 0.61
CA LEU A 17 12.37 -0.52 -0.47
C LEU A 17 12.41 0.16 -1.86
N GLY A 18 13.14 1.25 -2.02
CA GLY A 18 13.21 1.97 -3.31
C GLY A 18 11.89 2.61 -3.73
N GLY A 19 11.01 2.93 -2.77
CA GLY A 19 9.67 3.44 -3.04
C GLY A 19 8.67 2.36 -3.43
N CYS A 20 8.98 1.08 -3.20
CA CYS A 20 8.04 -0.03 -3.31
C CYS A 20 7.37 -0.33 -1.96
N THR A 21 6.26 -1.06 -2.03
CA THR A 21 5.57 -1.61 -0.86
C THR A 21 6.18 -2.96 -0.46
N PRO A 22 6.01 -3.41 0.80
CA PRO A 22 6.45 -4.73 1.22
C PRO A 22 5.92 -5.87 0.35
N ALA A 23 4.66 -5.81 -0.08
CA ALA A 23 4.07 -6.82 -0.96
C ALA A 23 4.74 -6.83 -2.33
N GLU A 24 5.11 -5.67 -2.88
CA GLU A 24 5.80 -5.59 -4.16
C GLU A 24 7.20 -6.22 -4.11
N VAL A 25 7.92 -6.07 -3.00
CA VAL A 25 9.29 -6.59 -2.88
C VAL A 25 9.31 -8.07 -2.48
N TRP A 26 8.42 -8.51 -1.60
CA TRP A 26 8.49 -9.85 -1.01
C TRP A 26 7.57 -10.89 -1.66
N GLU A 27 6.51 -10.46 -2.35
CA GLU A 27 5.62 -11.39 -3.06
C GLU A 27 5.92 -11.46 -4.57
N ASP A 28 6.99 -10.81 -5.05
CA ASP A 28 7.33 -10.64 -6.48
C ASP A 28 6.14 -10.09 -7.31
N ARG A 29 5.24 -9.36 -6.64
CA ARG A 29 4.14 -8.65 -7.30
C ARG A 29 4.72 -7.37 -7.87
N GLY A 30 4.78 -7.27 -9.20
CA GLY A 30 5.08 -6.00 -9.85
C GLY A 30 4.14 -4.88 -9.36
N LYS A 31 4.56 -3.62 -9.53
CA LYS A 31 3.70 -2.47 -9.21
C LYS A 31 2.37 -2.61 -9.93
N SER A 32 1.28 -2.53 -9.18
CA SER A 32 -0.05 -2.57 -9.79
C SER A 32 -0.23 -1.37 -10.74
N THR A 33 -0.79 -1.67 -11.91
CA THR A 33 -1.15 -0.68 -12.94
C THR A 33 -2.63 -0.33 -12.91
N HIS A 34 -3.39 -0.89 -11.96
CA HIS A 34 -4.81 -0.59 -11.78
C HIS A 34 -5.01 0.84 -11.28
N ALA A 35 -6.22 1.37 -11.51
CA ALA A 35 -6.59 2.70 -11.06
C ALA A 35 -6.45 2.79 -9.52
N PRO A 36 -5.72 3.80 -9.00
CA PRO A 36 -5.54 3.95 -7.58
C PRO A 36 -6.86 4.30 -6.89
N GLN A 37 -7.06 3.74 -5.69
CA GLN A 37 -8.18 4.04 -4.82
C GLN A 37 -7.72 4.89 -3.64
N TRP A 38 -8.47 5.95 -3.34
CA TRP A 38 -8.22 6.73 -2.13
C TRP A 38 -8.73 5.95 -0.92
N ILE A 39 -7.86 5.72 0.05
CA ILE A 39 -8.23 5.11 1.32
C ILE A 39 -8.08 6.12 2.44
N SER A 40 -9.03 6.11 3.37
CA SER A 40 -9.02 6.92 4.58
C SER A 40 -9.62 6.08 5.70
N ILE A 41 -8.76 5.59 6.59
CA ILE A 41 -9.14 4.73 7.71
C ILE A 41 -8.75 5.39 9.04
N TRP A 42 -9.28 4.83 10.13
CA TRP A 42 -9.04 5.32 11.48
C TRP A 42 -9.37 6.81 11.63
N ASN A 43 -10.52 7.20 11.09
CA ASN A 43 -11.01 8.57 11.13
C ASN A 43 -10.02 9.58 10.47
N GLY A 44 -9.38 9.16 9.38
CA GLY A 44 -8.46 9.98 8.58
C GLY A 44 -7.01 10.00 9.05
N LYS A 45 -6.68 9.31 10.15
CA LYS A 45 -5.29 9.22 10.64
C LYS A 45 -4.38 8.47 9.69
N ILE A 46 -4.93 7.51 8.95
CA ILE A 46 -4.23 6.80 7.89
C ILE A 46 -4.99 7.08 6.60
N ASN A 47 -4.31 7.73 5.67
CA ASN A 47 -4.84 8.03 4.36
C ASN A 47 -3.75 7.88 3.30
N GLY A 48 -4.17 7.70 2.05
CA GLY A 48 -3.26 7.60 0.91
C GLY A 48 -3.89 6.89 -0.28
N TRP A 49 -3.09 6.76 -1.33
CA TRP A 49 -3.46 6.02 -2.53
C TRP A 49 -3.08 4.55 -2.37
N TRP A 50 -4.05 3.67 -2.61
CA TRP A 50 -3.84 2.23 -2.68
C TRP A 50 -4.01 1.75 -4.11
N PHE A 51 -3.06 0.97 -4.61
CA PHE A 51 -3.12 0.36 -5.92
C PHE A 51 -3.55 -1.10 -5.73
N PRO A 52 -4.80 -1.47 -6.06
CA PRO A 52 -5.26 -2.83 -5.88
C PRO A 52 -4.46 -3.78 -6.79
N PRO A 53 -4.07 -4.98 -6.33
CA PRO A 53 -3.36 -5.95 -7.16
C PRO A 53 -4.14 -6.33 -8.43
#